data_AF-A0A1I7UII8-F1
#
_entry.id   AF-A0A1I7UII8-F1
#
_cell.length_a   1.000
_cell.length_b   1.000
_cell.length_c   1.000
_cell.angle_alpha   90.00
_cell.angle_beta   90.00
_cell.angle_gamma   90.00
#
_symmetry.space_group_name_H-M   'P 1'
#
loop_
_entity.id
_entity.type
_entity.pdbx_description
1 polymer ?
#
loop_
_entity_poly.entity_id
_entity_poly.type
_entity_poly.pdbx_seq_one_letter_code
_entity_poly.pdbx_strand_id
1 'polypeptide(L)'
;MARVVGWFMTIIGVAMAAREALMDDYGEFLPHIRLAKDLMDPRRYDSRVRPVMNHSKPTTVSFSMSLYQILSINEKQQNVDLNVWAIQKWNDDFLGWNPYLYGMINTTILPFDAIWLPDTYLYNSVVMNREETERYINVVVTTNYWKGEKGAEVKFMYPALYRTSCLLDIRFFPYDQQACKLTISSWTSSKSDINYEPEYESVNMDNFLPNEEWVVVSFNIKRVEEKFVCCPEPWVLLEAVLVVRRKPLYYIVNLVIPTSVITLVAVTGFFTAASTSSER
;
A
#
# COMPACT_ATOMS: atom_id res chain seq x y z
N MET A 1 -40.52 -20.70 -34.13
CA MET A 1 -39.22 -21.04 -34.78
C MET A 1 -38.49 -19.83 -35.36
N ALA A 2 -39.14 -18.92 -36.12
CA ALA A 2 -38.46 -17.80 -36.79
C ALA A 2 -37.81 -16.75 -35.85
N ARG A 3 -38.37 -16.48 -34.67
CA ARG A 3 -37.82 -15.52 -33.70
C ARG A 3 -36.49 -15.95 -33.05
N VAL A 4 -36.24 -17.25 -32.94
CA VAL A 4 -35.01 -17.80 -32.35
C VAL A 4 -33.84 -17.70 -33.34
N VAL A 5 -34.10 -17.99 -34.62
CA VAL A 5 -33.09 -17.88 -35.69
C VAL A 5 -32.64 -16.43 -35.91
N GLY A 6 -33.56 -15.47 -35.82
CA GLY A 6 -33.23 -14.04 -35.90
C GLY A 6 -32.32 -13.55 -34.78
N TRP A 7 -32.52 -14.05 -33.55
CA TRP A 7 -31.66 -13.75 -32.39
C TRP A 7 -30.27 -14.39 -32.50
N PHE A 8 -30.17 -15.62 -32.99
CA PHE A 8 -28.87 -16.26 -33.22
C PHE A 8 -28.06 -15.55 -34.31
N MET A 9 -28.70 -15.14 -35.41
CA MET A 9 -28.05 -14.38 -36.49
C MET A 9 -27.51 -13.02 -36.01
N THR A 10 -28.26 -12.28 -35.19
CA THR A 10 -27.77 -11.00 -34.63
C THR A 10 -26.65 -11.20 -33.62
N ILE A 11 -26.69 -12.23 -32.78
CA ILE A 11 -25.59 -12.53 -31.85
C ILE A 11 -24.32 -12.91 -32.61
N ILE A 12 -24.43 -13.71 -33.67
CA ILE A 12 -23.30 -14.11 -34.51
C ILE A 12 -22.73 -12.89 -35.26
N GLY A 13 -23.59 -12.04 -35.81
CA GLY A 13 -23.16 -10.80 -36.49
C GLY A 13 -22.44 -9.82 -35.55
N VAL A 14 -22.94 -9.65 -34.32
CA VAL A 14 -22.29 -8.81 -33.30
C VAL A 14 -20.95 -9.41 -32.85
N ALA A 15 -20.87 -10.73 -32.68
CA ALA A 15 -19.63 -11.41 -32.31
C ALA A 15 -18.56 -11.36 -33.42
N MET A 16 -18.96 -11.44 -34.69
CA MET A 16 -18.05 -11.28 -35.83
C MET A 16 -17.53 -9.84 -35.95
N ALA A 17 -18.41 -8.84 -35.85
CA ALA A 17 -18.01 -7.43 -35.87
C ALA A 17 -17.07 -7.07 -34.71
N ALA A 18 -17.31 -7.64 -33.51
CA ALA A 18 -16.41 -7.46 -32.36
C ALA A 18 -15.04 -8.14 -32.56
N ARG A 19 -14.98 -9.23 -33.32
CA ARG A 19 -13.73 -9.94 -33.62
C ARG A 19 -12.92 -9.22 -34.69
N GLU A 20 -13.56 -8.63 -35.69
CA GLU A 20 -12.93 -7.81 -36.73
C GLU A 20 -12.28 -6.55 -36.12
N ALA A 21 -12.90 -5.92 -35.12
CA ALA A 21 -12.34 -4.73 -34.45
C ALA A 21 -11.03 -4.99 -33.66
N LEU A 22 -10.68 -6.25 -33.38
CA LEU A 22 -9.46 -6.63 -32.67
C LEU A 22 -8.33 -7.04 -33.63
N MET A 23 -8.61 -7.05 -34.93
CA MET A 23 -7.68 -7.45 -35.98
C MET A 23 -7.07 -6.23 -36.67
N ASP A 24 -5.82 -6.36 -37.06
CA ASP A 24 -5.11 -5.42 -37.93
C ASP A 24 -5.58 -5.60 -39.39
N ASP A 25 -5.15 -4.71 -40.29
CA ASP A 25 -5.52 -4.70 -41.72
C ASP A 25 -5.16 -6.01 -42.46
N TYR A 26 -4.28 -6.83 -41.86
CA TYR A 26 -3.85 -8.15 -42.34
C TYR A 26 -4.62 -9.34 -41.75
N GLY A 27 -5.62 -9.10 -40.89
CA GLY A 27 -6.43 -10.15 -40.24
C GLY A 27 -5.75 -10.83 -39.03
N GLU A 28 -4.61 -10.32 -38.57
CA GLU A 28 -3.97 -10.77 -37.32
C GLU A 28 -4.46 -9.93 -36.13
N PHE A 29 -4.45 -10.47 -34.91
CA PHE A 29 -4.72 -9.64 -33.73
C PHE A 29 -3.70 -8.53 -33.59
N LEU A 30 -4.15 -7.33 -33.17
CA LEU A 30 -3.26 -6.21 -32.87
C LEU A 30 -2.11 -6.66 -31.93
N PRO A 31 -0.87 -6.16 -32.12
CA PRO A 31 0.31 -6.68 -31.40
C PRO A 31 0.17 -6.67 -29.87
N HIS A 32 -0.47 -5.66 -29.29
CA HIS A 32 -0.70 -5.55 -27.84
C HIS A 32 -1.76 -6.54 -27.33
N ILE A 33 -2.80 -6.83 -28.13
CA ILE A 33 -3.82 -7.83 -27.81
C ILE A 33 -3.22 -9.22 -27.90
N ARG A 34 -2.43 -9.50 -28.94
CA ARG A 34 -1.69 -10.75 -29.09
C ARG A 34 -0.76 -10.98 -27.91
N LEU A 35 0.02 -9.97 -27.53
CA LEU A 35 0.90 -10.03 -26.36
C LEU A 35 0.14 -10.37 -25.08
N ALA A 36 -0.96 -9.65 -24.79
CA ALA A 36 -1.74 -9.90 -23.58
C ALA A 36 -2.31 -11.33 -23.55
N LYS A 37 -2.79 -11.85 -24.69
CA LYS A 37 -3.29 -13.23 -24.79
C LYS A 37 -2.18 -14.26 -24.61
N ASP A 38 -1.01 -14.05 -25.20
CA ASP A 38 0.11 -14.98 -25.13
C ASP A 38 0.78 -15.00 -23.75
N LEU A 39 0.77 -13.88 -23.02
CA LEU A 39 1.22 -13.81 -21.64
C LEU A 39 0.26 -14.52 -20.67
N MET A 40 -1.05 -14.40 -20.94
CA MET A 40 -2.11 -14.95 -20.11
C MET A 40 -2.59 -16.34 -20.56
N ASP A 41 -1.85 -17.02 -21.43
CA ASP A 41 -2.20 -18.38 -21.82
C ASP A 41 -2.13 -19.31 -20.58
N PRO A 42 -3.23 -19.98 -20.20
CA PRO A 42 -3.25 -20.90 -19.05
C PRO A 42 -2.26 -22.06 -19.15
N ARG A 43 -1.73 -22.35 -20.34
CA ARG A 43 -0.69 -23.37 -20.55
C ARG A 43 0.70 -22.90 -20.13
N ARG A 44 0.89 -21.59 -20.03
CA ARG A 44 2.18 -20.94 -19.79
C ARG A 44 2.25 -20.30 -18.41
N TYR A 45 1.14 -19.72 -17.95
CA TYR A 45 1.08 -18.93 -16.73
C TYR A 45 -0.03 -19.40 -15.80
N ASP A 46 0.29 -19.61 -14.53
CA ASP A 46 -0.66 -19.90 -13.47
C ASP A 46 -0.43 -18.92 -12.32
N SER A 47 -1.39 -18.02 -12.09
CA SER A 47 -1.31 -16.96 -11.08
C SER A 47 -1.32 -17.48 -9.64
N ARG A 48 -1.59 -18.78 -9.42
CA ARG A 48 -1.63 -19.39 -8.09
C ARG A 48 -0.25 -19.81 -7.58
N VAL A 49 0.73 -19.89 -8.47
CA VAL A 49 2.08 -20.42 -8.15
C VAL A 49 3.09 -19.28 -8.14
N ARG A 50 4.08 -19.35 -7.23
CA ARG A 50 5.17 -18.36 -7.20
C ARG A 50 5.89 -18.29 -8.56
N PRO A 51 6.24 -17.08 -9.04
CA PRO A 51 6.77 -16.89 -10.37
C PRO A 51 8.28 -17.16 -10.48
N VAL A 52 8.69 -18.37 -10.07
CA VAL A 52 10.10 -18.82 -10.09
C VAL A 52 10.26 -20.11 -10.87
N MET A 53 11.27 -20.19 -11.74
CA MET A 53 11.60 -21.43 -12.44
C MET A 53 12.22 -22.48 -11.50
N ASN A 54 12.99 -22.04 -10.51
CA ASN A 54 13.57 -22.90 -9.50
C ASN A 54 12.94 -22.60 -8.14
N HIS A 55 12.14 -23.54 -7.64
CA HIS A 55 11.44 -23.41 -6.36
C HIS A 55 12.38 -23.14 -5.17
N SER A 56 13.64 -23.55 -5.26
CA SER A 56 14.64 -23.34 -4.20
C SER A 56 15.09 -21.88 -4.06
N LYS A 57 14.75 -21.02 -5.03
CA LYS A 57 15.09 -19.59 -4.99
C LYS A 57 13.91 -18.78 -4.44
N PRO A 58 14.17 -17.81 -3.56
CA PRO A 58 13.14 -16.88 -3.11
C PRO A 58 12.79 -15.88 -4.22
N THR A 59 11.55 -15.41 -4.21
CA THR A 59 11.14 -14.25 -5.00
C THR A 59 11.46 -12.99 -4.20
N THR A 60 12.39 -12.17 -4.68
CA THR A 60 12.68 -10.88 -4.04
C THR A 60 11.63 -9.85 -4.44
N VAL A 61 10.96 -9.28 -3.44
CA VAL A 61 9.96 -8.21 -3.60
C VAL A 61 10.55 -6.93 -3.04
N SER A 62 10.85 -5.98 -3.93
CA SER A 62 11.21 -4.63 -3.53
C SER A 62 9.96 -3.84 -3.16
N PHE A 63 9.91 -3.35 -1.93
CA PHE A 63 8.79 -2.60 -1.38
C PHE A 63 9.21 -1.14 -1.16
N SER A 64 8.38 -0.22 -1.62
CA SER A 64 8.44 1.19 -1.27
C SER A 64 7.04 1.72 -0.96
N MET A 65 6.98 2.79 -0.18
CA MET A 65 5.73 3.50 0.06
C MET A 65 5.96 5.00 -0.01
N SER A 66 4.88 5.73 -0.30
CA SER A 66 4.82 7.19 -0.24
C SER A 66 3.70 7.62 0.69
N LEU A 67 3.97 8.56 1.60
CA LEU A 67 2.95 9.12 2.48
C LEU A 67 2.23 10.27 1.77
N TYR A 68 0.92 10.15 1.55
CA TYR A 68 0.12 11.21 0.96
C TYR A 68 -0.47 12.15 2.02
N GLN A 69 -1.09 11.60 3.07
CA GLN A 69 -1.60 12.40 4.19
C GLN A 69 -1.74 11.56 5.46
N ILE A 70 -1.62 12.22 6.61
CA ILE A 70 -2.08 11.69 7.90
C ILE A 70 -3.55 12.07 8.03
N LEU A 71 -4.44 11.08 8.08
CA LEU A 71 -5.88 11.31 8.19
C LEU A 71 -6.28 11.61 9.63
N SER A 72 -5.84 10.77 10.57
CA SER A 72 -6.14 10.93 11.98
C SER A 72 -5.12 10.20 12.85
N ILE A 73 -4.89 10.72 14.05
CA ILE A 73 -4.17 10.03 15.12
C ILE A 73 -5.11 10.02 16.31
N ASN A 74 -5.63 8.86 16.67
CA ASN A 74 -6.62 8.74 17.73
C ASN A 74 -5.94 8.29 19.03
N GLU A 75 -5.84 9.19 20.00
CA GLU A 75 -5.16 8.88 21.26
C GLU A 75 -5.94 7.95 22.17
N LYS A 76 -7.28 8.02 22.11
CA LYS A 76 -8.14 7.16 22.93
C LYS A 76 -8.16 5.72 22.41
N GLN A 77 -8.20 5.56 21.10
CA GLN A 77 -8.21 4.24 20.45
C GLN A 77 -6.82 3.70 20.15
N GLN A 78 -5.76 4.49 20.38
CA GLN A 78 -4.37 4.13 20.12
C GLN A 78 -4.16 3.63 18.69
N ASN A 79 -4.67 4.39 17.72
CA ASN A 79 -4.51 4.06 16.29
C ASN A 79 -4.13 5.29 15.47
N VAL A 80 -3.54 5.02 14.31
CA VAL A 80 -3.16 6.02 13.32
C VAL A 80 -3.76 5.61 11.98
N ASP A 81 -4.47 6.55 11.36
CA ASP A 81 -5.03 6.42 10.02
C ASP A 81 -4.13 7.18 9.02
N LEU A 82 -3.53 6.47 8.07
CA LEU A 82 -2.67 7.03 7.02
C LEU A 82 -3.25 6.75 5.63
N ASN A 83 -3.11 7.72 4.73
CA ASN A 83 -3.27 7.49 3.30
C ASN A 83 -1.89 7.38 2.65
N VAL A 84 -1.59 6.22 2.10
CA VAL A 84 -0.29 5.90 1.52
C VAL A 84 -0.45 5.32 0.12
N TRP A 85 0.57 5.48 -0.71
CA TRP A 85 0.71 4.74 -1.95
C TRP A 85 1.77 3.69 -1.77
N ALA A 86 1.38 2.42 -1.85
CA ALA A 86 2.29 1.29 -1.77
C ALA A 86 2.75 0.90 -3.17
N ILE A 87 4.04 0.58 -3.29
CA ILE A 87 4.69 0.19 -4.53
C ILE A 87 5.44 -1.11 -4.24
N GLN A 88 5.10 -2.16 -4.98
CA GLN A 88 5.75 -3.46 -4.92
C GLN A 88 6.34 -3.77 -6.29
N LYS A 89 7.60 -4.18 -6.32
CA LYS A 89 8.30 -4.58 -7.54
C LYS A 89 8.89 -5.96 -7.36
N TRP A 90 8.69 -6.85 -8.32
CA TRP A 90 9.32 -8.16 -8.34
C TRP A 90 9.60 -8.58 -9.78
N ASN A 91 10.46 -9.58 -9.93
CA ASN A 91 10.66 -10.22 -11.23
C ASN A 91 9.77 -11.45 -11.35
N ASP A 92 9.06 -11.57 -12.46
CA ASP A 92 8.28 -12.76 -12.82
C ASP A 92 8.95 -13.47 -14.01
N ASP A 93 9.49 -14.67 -13.76
CA ASP A 93 10.24 -15.44 -14.76
C ASP A 93 9.36 -15.90 -15.95
N PHE A 94 8.04 -16.03 -15.75
CA PHE A 94 7.12 -16.58 -16.75
C PHE A 94 6.59 -15.50 -17.71
N LEU A 95 6.49 -14.26 -17.23
CA LEU A 95 5.93 -13.11 -17.97
C LEU A 95 6.90 -12.44 -18.97
N GLY A 96 7.98 -13.10 -19.38
CA GLY A 96 8.93 -12.53 -20.36
C GLY A 96 8.48 -12.61 -21.82
N TRP A 97 8.80 -11.60 -22.63
CA TRP A 97 8.57 -11.64 -24.10
C TRP A 97 9.65 -10.90 -24.87
N ASN A 98 9.76 -11.21 -26.17
CA ASN A 98 10.65 -10.50 -27.09
C ASN A 98 9.89 -9.33 -27.76
N PRO A 99 10.26 -8.06 -27.49
CA PRO A 99 9.59 -6.89 -28.07
C PRO A 99 9.54 -6.89 -29.61
N TYR A 100 10.54 -7.47 -30.29
CA TYR A 100 10.58 -7.52 -31.75
C TYR A 100 9.38 -8.29 -32.36
N LEU A 101 8.82 -9.26 -31.63
CA LEU A 101 7.67 -10.05 -32.09
C LEU A 101 6.32 -9.36 -31.87
N TYR A 102 6.27 -8.30 -31.08
CA TYR A 102 5.03 -7.63 -30.67
C TYR A 102 5.06 -6.12 -30.99
N GLY A 103 5.79 -5.71 -32.03
CA GLY A 103 5.81 -4.31 -32.46
C GLY A 103 6.57 -3.38 -31.51
N MET A 104 7.68 -3.85 -30.92
CA MET A 104 8.56 -3.09 -30.01
C MET A 104 7.88 -2.64 -28.70
N ILE A 105 6.85 -3.37 -28.27
CA ILE A 105 6.19 -3.12 -26.99
C ILE A 105 7.11 -3.58 -25.85
N ASN A 106 7.55 -2.62 -25.04
CA ASN A 106 8.41 -2.87 -23.88
C ASN A 106 7.62 -2.99 -22.57
N THR A 107 6.47 -2.35 -22.50
CA THR A 107 5.63 -2.29 -21.31
C THR A 107 4.19 -2.60 -21.68
N THR A 108 3.50 -3.34 -20.81
CA THR A 108 2.07 -3.62 -20.94
C THR A 108 1.40 -3.49 -19.58
N ILE A 109 0.08 -3.30 -19.59
CA ILE A 109 -0.73 -3.18 -18.39
C ILE A 109 -1.66 -4.38 -18.33
N LEU A 110 -1.62 -5.11 -17.23
CA LEU A 110 -2.43 -6.30 -16.98
C LEU A 110 -3.30 -6.07 -15.74
N PRO A 111 -4.49 -6.67 -15.68
CA PRO A 111 -5.32 -6.57 -14.48
C PRO A 111 -4.68 -7.37 -13.34
N PHE A 112 -4.87 -6.91 -12.10
CA PHE A 112 -4.16 -7.47 -10.94
C PHE A 112 -4.53 -8.93 -10.62
N ASP A 113 -5.73 -9.35 -11.00
CA ASP A 113 -6.31 -10.66 -10.72
C ASP A 113 -5.79 -11.77 -11.65
N ALA A 114 -5.22 -11.38 -12.79
CA ALA A 114 -4.70 -12.31 -13.77
C ALA A 114 -3.23 -12.68 -13.54
N ILE A 115 -2.52 -11.99 -12.65
CA ILE A 115 -1.12 -12.27 -12.31
C ILE A 115 -0.97 -12.78 -10.86
N TRP A 116 0.13 -13.46 -10.56
CA TRP A 116 0.51 -13.78 -9.19
C TRP A 116 0.83 -12.49 -8.43
N LEU A 117 0.34 -12.40 -7.19
CA LEU A 117 0.64 -11.30 -6.27
C LEU A 117 1.22 -11.88 -4.98
N PRO A 118 2.26 -11.24 -4.39
CA PRO A 118 2.73 -11.61 -3.06
C PRO A 118 1.64 -11.36 -2.01
N ASP A 119 1.63 -12.17 -0.96
CA ASP A 119 0.69 -12.11 0.16
C ASP A 119 1.11 -11.05 1.21
N THR A 120 1.45 -9.85 0.73
CA THR A 120 1.87 -8.71 1.56
C THR A 120 0.72 -8.30 2.48
N TYR A 121 0.98 -8.26 3.79
CA TYR A 121 0.01 -7.93 4.81
C TYR A 121 0.59 -6.98 5.85
N LEU A 122 -0.30 -6.15 6.43
CA LEU A 122 0.02 -5.23 7.52
C LEU A 122 -0.35 -5.86 8.86
N TYR A 123 0.64 -6.35 9.59
CA TYR A 123 0.45 -7.18 10.79
C TYR A 123 -0.31 -6.47 11.91
N ASN A 124 -0.04 -5.18 12.09
CA ASN A 124 -0.66 -4.36 13.13
C ASN A 124 -1.83 -3.51 12.62
N SER A 125 -2.53 -4.00 11.58
CA SER A 125 -3.77 -3.40 11.10
C SER A 125 -4.92 -3.60 12.09
N VAL A 126 -5.72 -2.56 12.31
CA VAL A 126 -6.97 -2.63 13.09
C VAL A 126 -8.14 -3.12 12.22
N VAL A 127 -8.05 -2.92 10.90
CA VAL A 127 -9.07 -3.34 9.93
C VAL A 127 -8.55 -4.56 9.17
N MET A 128 -9.31 -5.65 9.24
CA MET A 128 -8.95 -6.92 8.59
C MET A 128 -9.49 -7.01 7.16
N ASN A 129 -10.51 -6.21 6.82
CA ASN A 129 -11.09 -6.25 5.48
C ASN A 129 -10.21 -5.48 4.48
N ARG A 130 -9.60 -6.21 3.54
CA ARG A 130 -8.71 -5.63 2.52
C ARG A 130 -9.44 -4.66 1.59
N GLU A 131 -10.69 -4.92 1.24
CA GLU A 131 -11.41 -4.09 0.27
C GLU A 131 -11.70 -2.67 0.80
N GLU A 132 -11.69 -2.51 2.12
CA GLU A 132 -11.83 -1.21 2.79
C GLU A 132 -10.50 -0.46 2.88
N THR A 133 -9.39 -1.18 2.99
CA THR A 133 -8.07 -0.59 3.20
C THR A 133 -7.28 -0.41 1.91
N GLU A 134 -7.41 -1.29 0.93
CA GLU A 134 -6.54 -1.33 -0.24
C GLU A 134 -7.35 -1.41 -1.54
N ARG A 135 -6.99 -0.57 -2.52
CA ARG A 135 -7.66 -0.58 -3.83
C ARG A 135 -6.74 -1.08 -4.93
N TYR A 136 -6.91 -2.36 -5.30
CA TYR A 136 -6.15 -2.96 -6.39
C TYR A 136 -6.78 -2.63 -7.75
N ILE A 137 -5.95 -2.29 -8.73
CA ILE A 137 -6.41 -1.85 -10.06
C ILE A 137 -5.69 -2.62 -11.15
N ASN A 138 -4.52 -2.16 -11.58
CA ASN A 138 -3.77 -2.75 -12.67
C ASN A 138 -2.31 -2.80 -12.28
N VAL A 139 -1.58 -3.66 -12.98
CA VAL A 139 -0.17 -3.89 -12.78
C VAL A 139 0.57 -3.53 -14.06
N VAL A 140 1.70 -2.85 -13.92
CA VAL A 140 2.58 -2.51 -15.05
C VAL A 140 3.62 -3.60 -15.16
N VAL A 141 3.71 -4.25 -16.32
CA VAL A 141 4.68 -5.30 -16.60
C VAL A 141 5.66 -4.78 -17.64
N THR A 142 6.95 -4.85 -17.33
CA THR A 142 8.05 -4.37 -18.19
C THR A 142 8.97 -5.53 -18.54
N THR A 143 9.17 -5.78 -19.83
CA THR A 143 10.06 -6.86 -20.26
C THR A 143 11.51 -6.62 -19.85
N ASN A 144 12.17 -7.67 -19.38
CA ASN A 144 13.61 -7.63 -19.08
C ASN A 144 14.49 -7.99 -20.29
N TYR A 145 13.90 -8.15 -21.48
CA TYR A 145 14.62 -8.50 -22.70
C TYR A 145 15.84 -7.60 -22.97
N TRP A 146 15.71 -6.28 -22.77
CA TRP A 146 16.80 -5.33 -22.98
C TRP A 146 17.92 -5.41 -21.92
N LYS A 147 17.60 -5.92 -20.72
CA LYS A 147 18.58 -6.20 -19.67
C LYS A 147 19.32 -7.52 -19.90
N GLY A 148 18.89 -8.33 -20.88
CA GLY A 148 19.41 -9.68 -21.12
C GLY A 148 18.97 -10.71 -20.08
N GLU A 149 17.99 -10.36 -19.24
CA GLU A 149 17.46 -11.23 -18.19
C GLU A 149 16.16 -11.90 -18.67
N LYS A 150 15.82 -13.03 -18.04
CA LYS A 150 14.56 -13.74 -18.30
C LYS A 150 13.43 -13.12 -17.49
N GLY A 151 12.21 -13.24 -18.01
CA GLY A 151 11.01 -12.76 -17.36
C GLY A 151 10.71 -11.29 -17.63
N ALA A 152 9.91 -10.72 -16.75
CA ALA A 152 9.53 -9.32 -16.76
C ALA A 152 9.50 -8.76 -15.34
N GLU A 153 9.90 -7.50 -15.22
CA GLU A 153 9.74 -6.73 -14.00
C GLU A 153 8.29 -6.30 -13.86
N VAL A 154 7.66 -6.71 -12.77
CA VAL A 154 6.28 -6.41 -12.44
C VAL A 154 6.28 -5.29 -11.41
N LYS A 155 5.59 -4.19 -11.72
CA LYS A 155 5.42 -3.03 -10.84
C LYS A 155 3.94 -2.89 -10.48
N PHE A 156 3.64 -3.21 -9.25
CA PHE A 156 2.31 -3.10 -8.67
C PHE A 156 2.22 -1.87 -7.76
N MET A 157 1.28 -0.98 -8.05
CA MET A 157 1.07 0.26 -7.29
C MET A 157 -0.39 0.33 -6.90
N TYR A 158 -0.66 0.57 -5.63
CA TYR A 158 -2.03 0.73 -5.13
C TYR A 158 -2.10 1.80 -4.04
N PRO A 159 -3.16 2.62 -4.02
CA PRO A 159 -3.46 3.45 -2.87
C PRO A 159 -4.01 2.59 -1.73
N ALA A 160 -3.62 2.92 -0.51
CA ALA A 160 -4.06 2.25 0.69
C ALA A 160 -4.36 3.23 1.84
N LEU A 161 -5.41 2.92 2.58
CA LEU A 161 -5.82 3.55 3.84
C LEU A 161 -5.41 2.62 4.98
N TYR A 162 -4.22 2.84 5.52
CA TYR A 162 -3.69 2.01 6.61
C TYR A 162 -4.10 2.56 7.95
N ARG A 163 -4.88 1.76 8.68
CA ARG A 163 -5.25 2.01 10.07
C ARG A 163 -4.48 1.06 10.98
N THR A 164 -3.43 1.55 11.60
CA THR A 164 -2.55 0.74 12.44
C THR A 164 -2.72 1.02 13.91
N SER A 165 -2.57 -0.01 14.74
CA SER A 165 -2.45 0.15 16.18
C SER A 165 -1.08 0.74 16.51
N CYS A 166 -1.07 1.83 17.27
CA CYS A 166 0.12 2.53 17.71
C CYS A 166 -0.01 2.96 19.17
N LEU A 167 0.93 2.52 20.00
CA LEU A 167 0.97 2.93 21.40
C LEU A 167 1.45 4.38 21.50
N LEU A 168 0.57 5.28 21.95
CA LEU A 168 0.88 6.69 22.12
C LEU A 168 1.27 7.02 23.56
N ASP A 169 2.27 7.86 23.73
CA ASP A 169 2.76 8.35 25.01
C ASP A 169 2.39 9.83 25.22
N ILE A 170 1.48 10.10 26.15
CA ILE A 170 0.84 11.41 26.34
C ILE A 170 1.42 12.15 27.57
N ARG A 171 2.54 11.69 28.13
CA ARG A 171 3.11 12.27 29.38
C ARG A 171 3.42 13.77 29.30
N PHE A 172 3.83 14.26 28.12
CA PHE A 172 4.27 15.65 27.90
C PHE A 172 3.29 16.46 27.04
N PHE A 173 2.01 16.14 27.08
CA PHE A 173 0.99 16.88 26.33
C PHE A 173 1.00 18.39 26.65
N PRO A 174 0.94 19.30 25.67
CA PRO A 174 0.78 19.09 24.21
C PRO A 174 2.10 19.10 23.40
N TYR A 175 3.26 18.94 24.05
CA TYR A 175 4.60 18.92 23.43
C TYR A 175 5.10 17.49 23.16
N ASP A 176 4.18 16.57 22.92
CA ASP A 176 4.45 15.15 22.75
C ASP A 176 5.02 14.80 21.37
N GLN A 177 5.78 13.71 21.34
CA GLN A 177 6.26 13.05 20.13
C GLN A 177 5.82 11.60 20.15
N GLN A 178 5.31 11.13 19.02
CA GLN A 178 4.78 9.78 18.87
C GLN A 178 5.58 9.02 17.82
N ALA A 179 5.88 7.75 18.11
CA ALA A 179 6.60 6.86 17.22
C ALA A 179 5.72 5.64 16.90
N CYS A 180 5.14 5.65 15.71
CA CYS A 180 4.24 4.61 15.25
C CYS A 180 4.95 3.71 14.25
N LYS A 181 4.90 2.40 14.51
CA LYS A 181 5.46 1.38 13.62
C LYS A 181 4.36 0.81 12.74
N LEU A 182 4.65 0.59 11.47
CA LEU A 182 3.84 -0.21 10.56
C LEU A 182 4.67 -1.43 10.17
N THR A 183 4.15 -2.63 10.45
CA THR A 183 4.89 -3.87 10.20
C THR A 183 4.30 -4.59 9.00
N ILE A 184 5.04 -4.60 7.89
CA ILE A 184 4.62 -5.14 6.60
C ILE A 184 5.45 -6.37 6.26
N SER A 185 4.81 -7.49 5.93
CA SER A 185 5.50 -8.72 5.52
C SER A 185 4.53 -9.68 4.82
N SER A 186 5.03 -10.82 4.33
CA SER A 186 4.19 -11.93 3.87
C SER A 186 3.52 -12.61 5.05
N TRP A 187 2.25 -12.95 4.91
CA TRP A 187 1.51 -13.65 5.96
C TRP A 187 1.85 -15.14 6.04
N THR A 188 1.92 -15.81 4.89
CA THR A 188 2.06 -17.26 4.78
C THR A 188 3.45 -17.71 4.36
N SER A 189 4.18 -16.85 3.63
CA SER A 189 5.50 -17.17 3.09
C SER A 189 6.63 -16.79 4.06
N SER A 190 7.62 -17.66 4.22
CA SER A 190 8.85 -17.35 4.96
C SER A 190 9.89 -16.64 4.04
N LYS A 191 11.07 -16.31 4.60
CA LYS A 191 12.21 -15.74 3.85
C LYS A 191 12.66 -16.61 2.67
N SER A 192 12.52 -17.92 2.75
CA SER A 192 12.98 -18.84 1.70
C SER A 192 12.09 -18.78 0.45
N ASP A 193 10.82 -18.41 0.63
CA ASP A 193 9.84 -18.26 -0.44
C ASP A 193 9.79 -16.82 -0.97
N ILE A 194 9.60 -15.85 -0.07
CA ILE A 194 9.48 -14.42 -0.42
C ILE A 194 10.45 -13.61 0.44
N ASN A 195 11.30 -12.83 -0.24
CA ASN A 195 12.30 -11.99 0.39
C ASN A 195 11.96 -10.50 0.18
N TYR A 196 11.49 -9.82 1.22
CA TYR A 196 11.15 -8.40 1.13
C TYR A 196 12.36 -7.48 1.30
N GLU A 197 12.59 -6.57 0.37
CA GLU A 197 13.66 -5.59 0.44
C GLU A 197 13.09 -4.16 0.33
N PRO A 198 13.48 -3.22 1.20
CA PRO A 198 13.10 -1.83 1.00
C PRO A 198 13.82 -1.28 -0.24
N GLU A 199 13.08 -0.71 -1.20
CA GLU A 199 13.70 -0.04 -2.35
C GLU A 199 14.44 1.23 -1.92
N TYR A 200 13.90 1.92 -0.91
CA TYR A 200 14.49 3.10 -0.28
C TYR A 200 14.34 3.00 1.24
N GLU A 201 15.34 3.47 1.99
CA GLU A 201 15.28 3.49 3.46
C GLU A 201 14.32 4.56 4.01
N SER A 202 14.15 5.67 3.28
CA SER A 202 13.20 6.73 3.65
C SER A 202 11.92 6.63 2.83
N VAL A 203 10.78 6.82 3.48
CA VAL A 203 9.48 6.92 2.80
C VAL A 203 9.42 8.19 1.98
N ASN A 204 8.92 8.10 0.74
CA ASN A 204 8.78 9.28 -0.10
C ASN A 204 7.66 10.19 0.45
N MET A 205 7.96 11.47 0.63
CA MET A 205 7.05 12.51 1.11
C MET A 205 6.92 13.69 0.12
N ASP A 206 7.36 13.55 -1.13
CA ASP A 206 7.33 14.62 -2.14
C ASP A 206 5.92 15.15 -2.40
N ASN A 207 4.91 14.26 -2.34
CA ASN A 207 3.49 14.59 -2.51
C ASN A 207 2.71 14.65 -1.19
N PHE A 208 3.40 14.84 -0.06
CA PHE A 208 2.77 14.87 1.26
C PHE A 208 1.95 16.15 1.47
N LEU A 209 0.67 15.98 1.80
CA LEU A 209 -0.20 17.06 2.25
C LEU A 209 0.06 17.31 3.75
N PRO A 210 0.57 18.50 4.13
CA PRO A 210 0.89 18.79 5.51
C PRO A 210 -0.36 18.77 6.40
N ASN A 211 -0.25 18.10 7.54
CA ASN A 211 -1.33 18.01 8.52
C ASN A 211 -1.38 19.27 9.41
N GLU A 212 -2.57 19.69 9.83
CA GLU A 212 -2.77 20.90 10.64
C GLU A 212 -2.36 20.73 12.11
N GLU A 213 -2.44 19.51 12.64
CA GLU A 213 -2.15 19.19 14.04
C GLU A 213 -0.77 18.54 14.21
N TRP A 214 -0.32 17.75 13.24
CA TRP A 214 0.91 16.95 13.34
C TRP A 214 1.99 17.37 12.35
N VAL A 215 3.24 17.31 12.78
CA VAL A 215 4.43 17.47 11.96
C VAL A 215 5.15 16.14 11.87
N VAL A 216 5.42 15.65 10.65
CA VAL A 216 6.26 14.48 10.45
C VAL A 216 7.72 14.86 10.71
N VAL A 217 8.35 14.19 11.67
CA VAL A 217 9.77 14.38 12.01
C VAL A 217 10.64 13.45 11.18
N SER A 218 10.25 12.18 11.05
CA SER A 218 10.91 11.21 10.19
C SER A 218 9.95 10.08 9.81
N PHE A 219 10.20 9.45 8.67
CA PHE A 219 9.47 8.25 8.26
C PHE A 219 10.39 7.33 7.48
N ASN A 220 10.88 6.28 8.14
CA ASN A 220 11.91 5.39 7.59
C ASN A 220 11.49 3.93 7.67
N ILE A 221 11.89 3.12 6.69
CA ILE A 221 11.65 1.69 6.60
C ILE A 221 12.92 0.94 7.01
N LYS A 222 12.78 0.00 7.94
CA LYS A 222 13.85 -0.90 8.36
C LYS A 222 13.49 -2.34 8.06
N ARG A 223 14.43 -3.08 7.49
CA ARG A 223 14.31 -4.53 7.31
C ARG A 223 14.68 -5.23 8.62
N VAL A 224 13.82 -6.12 9.09
CA VAL A 224 14.00 -6.93 10.30
C VAL A 224 13.73 -8.39 9.93
N GLU A 225 14.65 -9.28 10.28
CA GLU A 225 14.43 -10.72 10.13
C GLU A 225 14.05 -11.30 11.48
N GLU A 226 12.87 -11.89 11.56
CA GLU A 226 12.31 -12.41 12.81
C GLU A 226 11.95 -13.88 12.65
N LYS A 227 12.38 -14.70 13.63
CA LYS A 227 12.04 -16.12 13.66
C LYS A 227 10.88 -16.34 14.63
N PHE A 228 9.74 -16.76 14.09
CA PHE A 228 8.57 -17.08 14.89
C PHE A 228 8.64 -18.48 15.50
N VAL A 229 8.00 -18.67 16.65
CA VAL A 229 8.00 -19.95 17.39
C VAL A 229 7.35 -21.09 16.59
N CYS A 230 6.40 -20.77 15.71
CA CYS A 230 5.69 -21.77 14.91
C CYS A 230 6.61 -22.56 13.96
N CYS A 231 7.73 -21.95 13.55
CA CYS A 231 8.28 -22.24 12.24
C CYS A 231 9.83 -22.20 12.25
N PRO A 232 10.50 -23.09 11.50
CA PRO A 232 11.96 -23.21 11.55
C PRO A 232 12.70 -22.06 10.85
N GLU A 233 12.09 -21.51 9.79
CA GLU A 233 12.67 -20.45 8.96
C GLU A 233 12.30 -19.06 9.50
N PRO A 234 13.10 -18.02 9.21
CA PRO A 234 12.75 -16.66 9.58
C PRO A 234 11.79 -16.02 8.57
N TRP A 235 11.02 -15.03 9.01
CA TRP A 235 10.23 -14.12 8.21
C TRP A 235 11.01 -12.81 8.00
N VAL A 236 10.74 -12.12 6.90
CA VAL A 236 11.34 -10.81 6.59
C VAL A 236 10.27 -9.73 6.78
N LEU A 237 10.38 -8.98 7.87
CA LEU A 237 9.50 -7.87 8.20
C LEU A 237 10.10 -6.54 7.73
N LEU A 238 9.27 -5.68 7.16
CA LEU A 238 9.58 -4.27 6.91
C LEU A 238 8.88 -3.43 7.97
N GLU A 239 9.65 -2.89 8.92
CA GLU A 239 9.17 -1.95 9.93
C GLU A 239 9.28 -0.52 9.41
N ALA A 240 8.17 0.08 8.99
CA ALA A 240 8.11 1.49 8.66
C ALA A 240 7.79 2.30 9.93
N VAL A 241 8.75 3.09 10.40
CA VAL A 241 8.66 3.87 11.64
C VAL A 241 8.35 5.33 11.30
N LEU A 242 7.11 5.73 11.58
CA LEU A 242 6.62 7.10 11.47
C LEU A 242 6.78 7.82 12.81
N VAL A 243 7.61 8.86 12.83
CA VAL A 243 7.79 9.73 14.00
C VAL A 243 7.09 11.06 13.72
N VAL A 244 6.11 11.40 14.56
CA VAL A 244 5.32 12.64 14.45
C VAL A 244 5.38 13.45 15.73
N ARG A 245 5.28 14.77 15.59
CA ARG A 245 5.27 15.74 16.69
C ARG A 245 4.00 16.59 16.61
N ARG A 246 3.34 16.80 17.74
CA ARG A 246 2.15 17.66 17.81
C ARG A 246 2.52 19.14 17.68
N LYS A 247 1.67 19.92 17.01
CA LYS A 247 1.71 21.38 17.02
C LYS A 247 0.94 21.88 18.25
N PRO A 248 1.59 22.49 19.24
CA PRO A 248 0.98 22.71 20.55
C PRO A 248 0.08 23.95 20.62
N LEU A 249 0.13 24.86 19.63
CA LEU A 249 -0.47 26.19 19.69
C LEU A 249 -1.98 26.15 20.02
N TYR A 250 -2.73 25.27 19.34
CA TYR A 250 -4.17 25.13 19.57
C TYR A 250 -4.50 24.75 21.02
N TYR A 251 -3.77 23.78 21.57
CA TYR A 251 -3.97 23.30 22.93
C TYR A 251 -3.50 24.29 23.99
N ILE A 252 -2.43 25.04 23.71
CA ILE A 252 -1.97 26.09 24.62
C ILE A 252 -3.05 27.17 24.77
N VAL A 253 -3.57 27.67 23.64
CA VAL A 253 -4.54 28.79 23.64
C VAL A 253 -5.89 28.37 24.23
N ASN A 254 -6.39 27.19 23.87
CA ASN A 254 -7.76 26.79 24.21
C ASN A 254 -7.87 25.96 25.49
N LEU A 255 -6.80 25.28 25.92
CA LEU A 255 -6.81 24.42 27.10
C LEU A 255 -5.92 24.99 28.20
N VAL A 256 -4.62 25.17 27.94
CA VAL A 256 -3.65 25.50 29.00
C VAL A 256 -3.87 26.92 29.58
N ILE A 257 -4.07 27.92 28.72
CA ILE A 257 -4.23 29.32 29.16
C ILE A 257 -5.51 29.49 30.02
N PRO A 258 -6.72 29.06 29.58
CA PRO A 258 -7.92 29.21 30.39
C PRO A 258 -7.85 28.47 31.74
N THR A 259 -7.33 27.24 31.77
CA THR A 259 -7.19 26.49 33.04
C THR A 259 -6.21 27.20 33.98
N SER A 260 -5.12 27.74 33.44
CA SER A 260 -4.15 28.50 34.25
C SER A 260 -4.79 29.75 34.85
N VAL A 261 -5.57 30.50 34.07
CA VAL A 261 -6.29 31.70 34.56
C VAL A 261 -7.30 31.33 35.64
N ILE A 262 -8.09 30.27 35.46
CA ILE A 262 -9.08 29.81 36.46
C ILE A 262 -8.38 29.39 37.76
N THR A 263 -7.28 28.64 37.67
CA THR A 263 -6.53 28.24 38.87
C THR A 263 -5.92 29.45 39.59
N LEU A 264 -5.45 30.46 38.86
CA LEU A 264 -4.93 31.69 39.45
C LEU A 264 -6.03 32.47 40.17
N VAL A 265 -7.21 32.61 39.56
CA VAL A 265 -8.38 33.25 40.18
C VAL A 265 -8.79 32.50 41.47
N ALA A 266 -8.83 31.16 41.42
CA ALA A 266 -9.15 30.34 42.60
C ALA A 266 -8.17 30.57 43.75
N VAL A 267 -6.86 30.65 43.47
CA VAL A 267 -5.84 30.96 44.48
C VAL A 267 -6.02 32.38 45.03
N THR A 268 -6.30 33.38 44.18
CA THR A 268 -6.54 34.75 44.64
C THR A 268 -7.77 34.86 45.55
N GLY A 269 -8.80 34.05 45.34
CA GLY A 269 -9.99 33.99 46.20
C GLY A 269 -9.71 33.57 47.66
N PHE A 270 -8.59 32.89 47.94
CA PHE A 270 -8.17 32.64 49.33
C PHE A 270 -7.64 33.90 50.03
N PHE A 271 -7.05 34.83 49.28
CA PHE A 271 -6.44 36.05 49.81
C PHE A 271 -7.40 37.24 49.87
N THR A 272 -8.60 37.14 49.29
CA THR A 272 -9.61 38.19 49.43
C THR A 272 -10.08 38.29 50.89
N ALA A 273 -10.16 39.52 51.40
CA ALA A 273 -10.64 39.77 52.75
C ALA A 273 -12.05 39.20 52.90
N ALA A 274 -12.37 38.59 54.05
CA ALA A 274 -13.74 38.19 54.37
C ALA A 274 -14.59 39.45 54.54
N SER A 275 -15.06 40.04 53.44
CA SER A 275 -16.09 41.08 53.53
C SER A 275 -17.41 40.41 53.88
N THR A 276 -18.17 41.09 54.74
CA THR A 276 -19.44 40.65 55.33
C THR A 276 -20.61 40.60 54.35
N SER A 277 -20.38 40.85 53.06
CA SER A 277 -21.33 40.57 51.98
C SER A 277 -21.01 39.19 51.40
N SER A 278 -22.02 38.33 51.29
CA SER A 278 -21.95 36.92 50.87
C SER A 278 -21.50 36.71 49.40
N GLU A 279 -20.33 37.21 49.02
CA GLU A 279 -19.77 37.13 47.65
C GLU A 279 -18.57 36.17 47.55
N ARG A 280 -18.32 35.40 48.60
CA ARG A 280 -17.22 34.44 48.69
C ARG A 280 -17.68 33.03 48.34
#